data_AF-A0A948Q775-F1
#
_entry.id   AF-A0A948Q775-F1
#
_cell.length_a   1.000
_cell.length_b   1.000
_cell.length_c   1.000
_cell.angle_alpha   90.00
_cell.angle_beta   90.00
_cell.angle_gamma   90.00
#
_symmetry.space_group_name_H-M   'P 1'
#
loop_
_entity.id
_entity.type
_entity.pdbx_description
1 polymer ?
#
loop_
_entity_poly.entity_id
_entity_poly.type
_entity_poly.pdbx_seq_one_letter_code
_entity_poly.pdbx_strand_id
1 'polypeptide(L)'
;MLKMEIVFTGDLVPLVRTGRRPWPVVRSGAGERASVRLELAGPAALKDVVESLGVPHCEIGVVTGDLTRLEDPVADGFRVAVGPAPPRILADPRFLCDGHLGRLARLLHMTGFDTLHDPAWTEAELARRGTNQGRTVLSRHRALLKRRSLKRAMLVRSDDPFLQLGEVLVRYRLADRAQLFARCSACNGCLVPVARADVADRIPPRTSAWLDEYSICSGCGKLYWLGTHALKIRPRLERLIDDCRRQVNGER
;
A
#
# COMPACT_ATOMS: atom_id res chain seq x y z
N MET A 1 -9.38 -36.12 7.46
CA MET A 1 -8.74 -34.80 7.72
C MET A 1 -7.49 -34.74 6.88
N LEU A 2 -7.26 -33.65 6.16
CA LEU A 2 -6.07 -33.47 5.30
C LEU A 2 -4.96 -32.79 6.11
N LYS A 3 -3.78 -33.39 6.21
CA LYS A 3 -2.61 -32.83 6.89
C LYS A 3 -1.73 -32.12 5.88
N MET A 4 -1.29 -30.90 6.19
CA MET A 4 -0.32 -30.21 5.34
C MET A 4 0.62 -29.32 6.14
N GLU A 5 1.74 -28.95 5.52
CA GLU A 5 2.73 -28.02 6.06
C GLU A 5 2.86 -26.81 5.12
N ILE A 6 2.75 -25.60 5.67
CA ILE A 6 3.02 -24.35 4.96
C ILE A 6 4.20 -23.64 5.62
N VAL A 7 5.22 -23.34 4.82
CA VAL A 7 6.38 -22.55 5.21
C VAL A 7 6.20 -21.12 4.70
N PHE A 8 6.06 -20.18 5.62
CA PHE A 8 6.07 -18.75 5.34
C PHE A 8 7.48 -18.20 5.43
N THR A 9 7.85 -17.30 4.50
CA THR A 9 9.17 -16.66 4.49
C THR A 9 9.09 -15.14 4.51
N GLY A 10 10.20 -14.52 4.92
CA GLY A 10 10.43 -13.09 4.92
C GLY A 10 9.32 -12.31 5.61
N ASP A 11 8.81 -11.33 4.90
CA ASP A 11 7.90 -10.33 5.45
C ASP A 11 6.46 -10.85 5.67
N LEU A 12 6.16 -12.09 5.26
CA LEU A 12 4.89 -12.78 5.54
C LEU A 12 4.86 -13.38 6.94
N VAL A 13 6.02 -13.72 7.53
CA VAL A 13 6.10 -14.40 8.83
C VAL A 13 5.38 -13.62 9.95
N PRO A 14 5.52 -12.28 10.07
CA PRO A 14 4.77 -11.49 11.04
C PRO A 14 3.26 -11.45 10.78
N LEU A 15 2.81 -11.81 9.57
CA LEU A 15 1.39 -11.83 9.22
C LEU A 15 0.69 -13.11 9.65
N VAL A 16 1.43 -14.20 9.91
CA VAL A 16 0.85 -15.49 10.28
C VAL A 16 0.19 -15.44 11.66
N ARG A 17 -1.11 -15.78 11.70
CA ARG A 17 -1.93 -15.91 12.90
C ARG A 17 -2.33 -17.36 13.10
N THR A 18 -2.09 -17.91 14.30
CA THR A 18 -2.45 -19.30 14.67
C THR A 18 -3.38 -19.37 15.88
N GLY A 19 -4.11 -18.28 16.17
CA GLY A 19 -5.12 -18.25 17.26
C GLY A 19 -6.29 -19.22 17.04
N ARG A 20 -7.36 -19.13 17.85
CA ARG A 20 -8.51 -20.07 17.79
C ARG A 20 -9.02 -20.28 16.36
N ARG A 21 -8.74 -21.46 15.80
CA ARG A 21 -9.19 -21.91 14.49
C ARG A 21 -10.15 -23.08 14.66
N PRO A 22 -10.99 -23.37 13.65
CA PRO A 22 -11.86 -24.54 13.67
C PRO A 22 -11.09 -25.87 13.61
N TRP A 23 -9.77 -25.83 13.42
CA TRP A 23 -8.92 -27.00 13.27
C TRP A 23 -7.55 -26.85 13.96
N PRO A 24 -6.86 -27.97 14.27
CA PRO A 24 -5.53 -27.96 14.86
C PRO A 24 -4.51 -27.23 13.99
N VAL A 25 -3.73 -26.34 14.59
CA VAL A 25 -2.63 -25.60 13.94
C VAL A 25 -1.44 -25.50 14.89
N VAL A 26 -0.26 -25.89 14.42
CA VAL A 26 1.00 -25.79 15.16
C VAL A 26 1.97 -24.91 14.37
N ARG A 27 2.50 -23.87 15.01
CA ARG A 27 3.55 -23.01 14.45
C ARG A 27 4.90 -23.32 15.08
N SER A 28 5.94 -23.43 14.26
CA SER A 28 7.33 -23.53 14.69
C SER A 28 8.23 -22.61 13.88
N GLY A 29 9.34 -22.15 14.48
CA GLY A 29 10.28 -21.21 13.87
C GLY A 29 10.02 -19.73 14.23
N ALA A 30 11.05 -18.92 14.07
CA ALA A 30 11.07 -17.48 14.33
C ALA A 30 11.99 -16.76 13.31
N GLY A 31 11.89 -15.43 13.21
CA GLY A 31 12.68 -14.64 12.27
C GLY A 31 12.12 -14.70 10.84
N GLU A 32 12.98 -14.94 9.85
CA GLU A 32 12.63 -14.90 8.41
C GLU A 32 11.87 -16.12 7.89
N ARG A 33 11.65 -17.14 8.73
CA ARG A 33 10.94 -18.36 8.32
C ARG A 33 10.05 -18.90 9.44
N ALA A 34 8.83 -19.28 9.11
CA ALA A 34 7.91 -19.95 10.02
C ALA A 34 7.21 -21.11 9.32
N SER A 35 7.18 -22.28 9.95
CA SER A 35 6.40 -23.43 9.49
C SER A 35 5.09 -23.51 10.26
N VAL A 36 4.00 -23.80 9.54
CA VAL A 36 2.66 -24.03 10.08
C VAL A 36 2.20 -25.40 9.62
N ARG A 37 1.93 -26.29 10.57
CA ARG A 37 1.29 -27.59 10.31
C ARG A 37 -0.18 -27.48 10.68
N LEU A 38 -1.05 -27.99 9.81
CA LEU A 38 -2.50 -27.87 9.96
C LEU A 38 -3.24 -29.14 9.50
N GLU A 39 -4.40 -29.39 10.11
CA GLU A 39 -5.33 -30.45 9.70
C GLU A 39 -6.62 -29.84 9.17
N LEU A 40 -7.01 -30.07 7.92
CA LEU A 40 -8.21 -29.50 7.33
C LEU A 40 -9.38 -30.48 7.40
N ALA A 41 -10.57 -29.94 7.66
CA ALA A 41 -11.81 -30.71 7.73
C ALA A 41 -12.30 -31.18 6.35
N GLY A 42 -11.92 -30.49 5.27
CA GLY A 42 -12.34 -30.81 3.90
C GLY A 42 -11.49 -30.10 2.84
N PRO A 43 -11.89 -30.20 1.56
CA PRO A 43 -11.19 -29.58 0.44
C PRO A 43 -11.13 -28.05 0.58
N ALA A 44 -9.99 -27.46 0.24
CA ALA A 44 -9.79 -26.01 0.19
C ALA A 44 -8.76 -25.65 -0.88
N ALA A 45 -8.82 -24.42 -1.41
CA ALA A 45 -7.70 -23.91 -2.20
C ALA A 45 -6.60 -23.40 -1.25
N LEU A 46 -5.34 -23.42 -1.71
CA LEU A 46 -4.21 -22.88 -0.94
C LEU A 46 -4.48 -21.42 -0.49
N LYS A 47 -5.10 -20.62 -1.35
CA LYS A 47 -5.56 -19.25 -1.05
C LYS A 47 -6.35 -19.21 0.25
N ASP A 48 -7.39 -20.02 0.36
CA ASP A 48 -8.32 -19.98 1.49
C ASP A 48 -7.61 -20.40 2.79
N VAL A 49 -6.70 -21.38 2.69
CA VAL A 49 -5.87 -21.81 3.82
C VAL A 49 -4.96 -20.67 4.28
N VAL A 50 -4.22 -20.04 3.38
CA VAL A 50 -3.28 -18.95 3.72
C VAL A 50 -4.01 -17.71 4.24
N GLU A 51 -5.16 -17.37 3.65
CA GLU A 51 -6.01 -16.29 4.14
C GLU A 51 -6.61 -16.60 5.50
N SER A 52 -7.00 -17.85 5.76
CA SER A 52 -7.43 -18.27 7.09
C SER A 52 -6.32 -17.95 8.09
N LEU A 53 -5.07 -18.30 7.77
CA LEU A 53 -3.85 -18.01 8.55
C LEU A 53 -3.52 -16.53 8.70
N GLY A 54 -4.33 -15.63 8.12
CA GLY A 54 -4.22 -14.21 8.36
C GLY A 54 -3.40 -13.45 7.33
N VAL A 55 -2.87 -14.13 6.31
CA VAL A 55 -2.05 -13.53 5.25
C VAL A 55 -2.95 -13.23 4.05
N PRO A 56 -3.16 -11.95 3.67
CA PRO A 56 -3.92 -11.62 2.46
C PRO A 56 -3.23 -12.16 1.20
N HIS A 57 -4.01 -12.70 0.26
CA HIS A 57 -3.45 -13.28 -0.98
C HIS A 57 -2.63 -12.26 -1.81
N CYS A 58 -2.95 -10.97 -1.74
CA CYS A 58 -2.22 -9.91 -2.43
C CYS A 58 -0.79 -9.68 -1.93
N GLU A 59 -0.47 -10.17 -0.73
CA GLU A 59 0.87 -10.11 -0.14
C GLU A 59 1.77 -11.26 -0.63
N ILE A 60 1.21 -12.27 -1.29
CA ILE A 60 1.94 -13.46 -1.74
C ILE A 60 2.36 -13.26 -3.20
N GLY A 61 3.61 -13.53 -3.54
CA GLY A 61 4.07 -13.52 -4.94
C GLY A 61 4.86 -14.75 -5.36
N VAL A 62 5.18 -15.64 -4.44
CA VAL A 62 5.86 -16.91 -4.74
C VAL A 62 5.17 -18.04 -4.00
N VAL A 63 4.90 -19.12 -4.73
CA VAL A 63 4.40 -20.39 -4.20
C VAL A 63 5.28 -21.50 -4.78
N THR A 64 5.86 -22.33 -3.93
CA THR A 64 6.73 -23.46 -4.34
C THR A 64 6.48 -24.70 -3.49
N GLY A 65 7.00 -25.84 -3.95
CA GLY A 65 6.79 -27.15 -3.31
C GLY A 65 5.78 -27.96 -4.10
N ASP A 66 4.88 -28.65 -3.39
CA ASP A 66 3.87 -29.53 -4.02
C ASP A 66 2.79 -28.75 -4.79
N LEU A 67 2.65 -27.44 -4.54
CA LEU A 67 1.74 -26.53 -5.23
C LEU A 67 2.51 -25.38 -5.87
N THR A 68 1.94 -24.80 -6.92
CA THR A 68 2.56 -23.68 -7.66
C THR A 68 1.67 -22.45 -7.75
N ARG A 69 0.36 -22.58 -7.47
CA ARG A 69 -0.61 -21.49 -7.52
C ARG A 69 -1.48 -21.44 -6.27
N LEU A 70 -2.01 -20.25 -5.98
CA LEU A 70 -2.92 -20.05 -4.85
C LEU A 70 -4.28 -20.72 -5.09
N GLU A 71 -4.67 -20.90 -6.34
CA GLU A 71 -5.92 -21.54 -6.75
C GLU A 71 -5.85 -23.08 -6.70
N ASP A 72 -4.66 -23.67 -6.54
CA ASP A 72 -4.50 -25.12 -6.54
C ASP A 72 -5.18 -25.73 -5.30
N PRO A 73 -5.89 -26.87 -5.44
CA PRO A 73 -6.52 -27.56 -4.33
C PRO A 73 -5.45 -28.22 -3.44
N VAL A 74 -5.61 -28.09 -2.12
CA VAL A 74 -4.72 -28.75 -1.16
C VAL A 74 -5.09 -30.23 -1.00
N ALA A 75 -4.09 -31.09 -0.82
CA ALA A 75 -4.26 -32.52 -0.55
C ALA A 75 -3.44 -32.96 0.68
N ASP A 76 -3.70 -34.19 1.14
CA ASP A 76 -3.02 -34.77 2.29
C ASP A 76 -1.53 -34.95 2.02
N GLY A 77 -0.70 -34.61 3.01
CA GLY A 77 0.76 -34.72 2.95
C GLY A 77 1.47 -33.56 2.27
N PHE A 78 0.75 -32.59 1.67
CA PHE A 78 1.38 -31.50 0.92
C PHE A 78 2.26 -30.60 1.79
N ARG A 79 3.39 -30.18 1.21
CA ARG A 79 4.33 -29.22 1.76
C ARG A 79 4.54 -28.09 0.77
N VAL A 80 4.20 -26.88 1.19
CA VAL A 80 4.22 -25.69 0.35
C VAL A 80 5.02 -24.60 1.04
N ALA A 81 5.82 -23.86 0.28
CA ALA A 81 6.43 -22.63 0.74
C ALA A 81 5.76 -21.43 0.06
N VAL A 82 5.43 -20.41 0.85
CA VAL A 82 4.82 -19.16 0.38
C VAL A 82 5.70 -17.97 0.75
N GLY A 83 6.03 -17.17 -0.25
CA GLY A 83 6.91 -16.02 -0.15
C GLY A 83 6.23 -14.69 -0.50
N PRO A 84 6.78 -13.57 -0.02
CA PRO A 84 6.18 -12.27 -0.18
C PRO A 84 6.17 -11.82 -1.63
N ALA A 85 5.23 -10.95 -1.95
CA ALA A 85 5.09 -10.41 -3.28
C ALA A 85 6.22 -9.40 -3.58
N PRO A 86 7.07 -9.66 -4.60
CA PRO A 86 8.27 -8.86 -4.82
C PRO A 86 7.91 -7.43 -5.27
N PRO A 87 8.76 -6.44 -4.99
CA PRO A 87 8.63 -5.09 -5.55
C PRO A 87 8.42 -5.14 -7.08
N ARG A 88 7.49 -4.34 -7.60
CA ARG A 88 7.15 -4.35 -9.03
C ARG A 88 6.79 -2.96 -9.54
N ILE A 89 7.04 -2.68 -10.81
CA ILE A 89 6.62 -1.43 -11.44
C ILE A 89 5.11 -1.48 -11.68
N LEU A 90 4.38 -0.47 -11.20
CA LEU A 90 2.99 -0.24 -11.61
C LEU A 90 2.98 0.64 -12.85
N ALA A 91 2.50 0.16 -13.99
CA ALA A 91 2.38 1.01 -15.20
C ALA A 91 1.59 2.30 -14.90
N ASP A 92 0.45 2.15 -14.23
CA ASP A 92 -0.46 3.22 -13.83
C ASP A 92 -0.61 3.26 -12.29
N PRO A 93 0.17 4.11 -11.58
CA PRO A 93 0.23 4.18 -10.13
C PRO A 93 -0.90 5.05 -9.57
N ARG A 94 -2.12 4.53 -9.64
CA ARG A 94 -3.32 5.11 -9.02
C ARG A 94 -3.71 4.32 -7.79
N PHE A 95 -3.97 5.01 -6.69
CA PHE A 95 -4.23 4.42 -5.39
C PHE A 95 -5.62 4.75 -4.86
N LEU A 96 -6.07 3.92 -3.94
CA LEU A 96 -7.28 4.12 -3.17
C LEU A 96 -6.99 3.68 -1.72
N CYS A 97 -7.03 4.63 -0.79
CA CYS A 97 -6.73 4.43 0.62
C CYS A 97 -8.01 4.17 1.42
N ASP A 98 -7.95 3.24 2.38
CA ASP A 98 -9.01 3.11 3.39
C ASP A 98 -9.09 4.34 4.33
N GLY A 99 -10.15 4.41 5.13
CA GLY A 99 -10.42 5.57 6.00
C GLY A 99 -9.38 5.85 7.09
N HIS A 100 -8.47 4.92 7.39
CA HIS A 100 -7.39 5.12 8.37
C HIS A 100 -6.11 5.65 7.73
N LEU A 101 -6.04 5.66 6.41
CA LEU A 101 -4.86 6.04 5.64
C LEU A 101 -4.94 7.46 5.07
N GLY A 102 -5.77 8.33 5.66
CA GLY A 102 -5.92 9.72 5.20
C GLY A 102 -4.62 10.54 5.23
N ARG A 103 -3.72 10.29 6.20
CA ARG A 103 -2.39 10.93 6.22
C ARG A 103 -1.49 10.42 5.10
N LEU A 104 -1.49 9.10 4.85
CA LEU A 104 -0.80 8.50 3.72
C LEU A 104 -1.31 9.04 2.39
N ALA A 105 -2.63 9.15 2.21
CA ALA A 105 -3.23 9.70 0.99
C ALA A 105 -2.72 11.13 0.71
N ARG A 106 -2.65 11.98 1.73
CA ARG A 106 -2.07 13.33 1.61
C ARG A 106 -0.59 13.31 1.20
N LEU A 107 0.19 12.39 1.77
CA LEU A 107 1.60 12.23 1.42
C LEU A 107 1.77 11.73 -0.01
N LEU A 108 0.93 10.80 -0.47
CA LEU A 108 0.90 10.34 -1.86
C LEU A 108 0.52 11.46 -2.84
N HIS A 109 -0.43 12.34 -2.49
CA HIS A 109 -0.71 13.54 -3.29
C HIS A 109 0.53 14.45 -3.36
N MET A 110 1.17 14.68 -2.22
CA MET A 110 2.36 15.54 -2.14
C MET A 110 3.55 14.97 -2.92
N THR A 111 3.60 13.66 -3.16
CA THR A 111 4.60 13.02 -4.03
C THR A 111 4.11 12.79 -5.47
N GLY A 112 2.94 13.34 -5.84
CA GLY A 112 2.45 13.41 -7.21
C GLY A 112 1.56 12.23 -7.64
N PHE A 113 1.30 11.27 -6.77
CA PHE A 113 0.50 10.09 -7.09
C PHE A 113 -1.00 10.33 -6.91
N ASP A 114 -1.77 9.96 -7.93
CA ASP A 114 -3.23 10.04 -7.92
C ASP A 114 -3.78 9.05 -6.88
N THR A 115 -4.28 9.59 -5.78
CA THR A 115 -4.82 8.79 -4.67
C THR A 115 -6.23 9.26 -4.31
N LEU A 116 -7.13 8.31 -4.19
CA LEU A 116 -8.48 8.56 -3.69
C LEU A 116 -8.59 8.14 -2.23
N HIS A 117 -9.27 8.95 -1.43
CA HIS A 117 -9.55 8.66 -0.03
C HIS A 117 -10.84 9.36 0.39
N ASP A 118 -11.73 8.60 1.00
CA ASP A 118 -12.94 9.10 1.65
C ASP A 118 -13.23 8.21 2.86
N PRO A 119 -13.24 8.78 4.08
CA PRO A 119 -13.47 7.99 5.29
C PRO A 119 -14.88 7.40 5.36
N ALA A 120 -15.83 7.86 4.52
CA ALA A 120 -17.18 7.32 4.46
C ALA A 120 -17.31 6.03 3.62
N TRP A 121 -16.30 5.65 2.83
CA TRP A 121 -16.38 4.44 2.03
C TRP A 121 -16.29 3.17 2.88
N THR A 122 -17.28 2.30 2.72
CA THR A 122 -17.26 0.96 3.31
C THR A 122 -16.22 0.08 2.62
N GLU A 123 -15.81 -1.01 3.25
CA GLU A 123 -14.95 -2.01 2.61
C GLU A 123 -15.49 -2.53 1.26
N ALA A 124 -16.82 -2.66 1.14
CA ALA A 124 -17.45 -3.07 -0.11
C ALA A 124 -17.29 -2.00 -1.20
N GLU A 125 -17.44 -0.73 -0.84
CA GLU A 125 -17.27 0.38 -1.75
C GLU A 125 -15.80 0.55 -2.17
N LEU A 126 -14.85 0.39 -1.23
CA LEU A 126 -13.42 0.38 -1.52
C LEU A 126 -13.07 -0.73 -2.53
N ALA A 127 -13.58 -1.94 -2.32
CA ALA A 127 -13.35 -3.07 -3.22
C ALA A 127 -13.95 -2.86 -4.62
N ARG A 128 -15.19 -2.35 -4.67
CA ARG A 128 -15.89 -2.03 -5.92
C ARG A 128 -15.16 -0.96 -6.71
N ARG A 129 -14.80 0.16 -6.09
CA ARG A 129 -14.08 1.27 -6.74
C ARG A 129 -12.69 0.84 -7.20
N GLY A 130 -11.93 0.16 -6.35
CA GLY A 130 -10.60 -0.34 -6.69
C GLY A 130 -10.63 -1.22 -7.94
N THR A 131 -11.59 -2.15 -8.00
CA THR A 131 -11.75 -3.05 -9.15
C THR A 131 -12.21 -2.30 -10.40
N ASN A 132 -13.30 -1.53 -10.31
CA ASN A 132 -13.92 -0.88 -11.48
C ASN A 132 -13.03 0.22 -12.09
N GLN A 133 -12.25 0.93 -11.27
CA GLN A 133 -11.38 2.01 -11.74
C GLN A 133 -9.95 1.55 -12.02
N GLY A 134 -9.62 0.28 -11.73
CA GLY A 134 -8.28 -0.26 -11.86
C GLY A 134 -7.26 0.34 -10.89
N ARG A 135 -7.71 0.83 -9.73
CA ARG A 135 -6.86 1.44 -8.69
C ARG A 135 -6.32 0.38 -7.74
N THR A 136 -5.09 0.59 -7.28
CA THR A 136 -4.47 -0.24 -6.24
C THR A 136 -5.03 0.16 -4.87
N VAL A 137 -5.66 -0.77 -4.17
CA VAL A 137 -6.23 -0.54 -2.84
C VAL A 137 -5.14 -0.68 -1.76
N LEU A 138 -4.96 0.36 -0.96
CA LEU A 138 -4.08 0.38 0.19
C LEU A 138 -4.92 0.30 1.46
N SER A 139 -4.61 -0.66 2.32
CA SER A 139 -5.35 -0.81 3.57
C SER A 139 -4.51 -1.42 4.67
N ARG A 140 -4.84 -1.11 5.92
CA ARG A 140 -4.35 -1.85 7.10
C ARG A 140 -5.28 -3.01 7.49
N HIS A 141 -6.48 -3.05 6.94
CA HIS A 141 -7.52 -4.03 7.25
C HIS A 141 -7.38 -5.28 6.38
N ARG A 142 -6.84 -6.34 6.99
CA ARG A 142 -6.64 -7.62 6.29
C ARG A 142 -7.94 -8.24 5.77
N ALA A 143 -9.09 -7.98 6.40
CA ALA A 143 -10.38 -8.51 5.96
C ALA A 143 -10.77 -7.98 4.56
N LEU A 144 -10.66 -6.66 4.36
CA LEU A 144 -10.81 -6.03 3.05
C LEU A 144 -9.89 -6.67 2.00
N LEU A 145 -8.61 -6.83 2.32
CA LEU A 145 -7.59 -7.32 1.36
C LEU A 145 -7.71 -8.80 1.00
N LYS A 146 -8.52 -9.58 1.74
CA LYS A 146 -8.83 -10.98 1.40
C LYS A 146 -10.00 -11.13 0.43
N ARG A 147 -10.68 -10.03 0.08
CA ARG A 147 -11.78 -10.07 -0.89
C ARG A 147 -11.26 -10.47 -2.26
N ARG A 148 -11.81 -11.56 -2.83
CA ARG A 148 -11.39 -12.14 -4.11
C ARG A 148 -11.43 -11.15 -5.29
N SER A 149 -12.28 -10.13 -5.23
CA SER A 149 -12.36 -9.11 -6.29
C SER A 149 -11.12 -8.21 -6.37
N LEU A 150 -10.37 -8.07 -5.27
CA LEU A 150 -9.20 -7.19 -5.19
C LEU A 150 -7.95 -7.84 -5.78
N LYS A 151 -7.73 -7.62 -7.07
CA LYS A 151 -6.50 -8.06 -7.77
C LYS A 151 -5.30 -7.14 -7.55
N ARG A 152 -5.57 -5.87 -7.21
CA ARG A 152 -4.56 -4.82 -6.98
C ARG A 152 -4.73 -4.27 -5.58
N ALA A 153 -3.94 -4.80 -4.66
CA ALA A 153 -4.03 -4.49 -3.25
C ALA A 153 -2.66 -4.57 -2.58
N MET A 154 -2.50 -3.87 -1.45
CA MET A 154 -1.35 -3.97 -0.57
C MET A 154 -1.77 -3.74 0.88
N LEU A 155 -1.25 -4.58 1.76
CA LEU A 155 -1.31 -4.37 3.20
C LEU A 155 -0.26 -3.34 3.60
N VAL A 156 -0.72 -2.19 4.07
CA VAL A 156 0.11 -1.20 4.75
C VAL A 156 0.31 -1.68 6.18
N ARG A 157 1.57 -1.71 6.67
CA ARG A 157 1.93 -2.37 7.94
C ARG A 157 2.23 -1.35 9.03
N SER A 158 3.00 -0.31 8.71
CA SER A 158 3.38 0.73 9.66
C SER A 158 2.19 1.62 10.07
N ASP A 159 2.23 2.11 11.31
CA ASP A 159 1.35 3.15 11.85
C ASP A 159 1.87 4.58 11.57
N ASP A 160 3.16 4.72 11.22
CA ASP A 160 3.76 6.02 10.91
C ASP A 160 3.52 6.38 9.43
N PRO A 161 2.91 7.54 9.11
CA PRO A 161 2.59 7.91 7.73
C PRO A 161 3.78 8.00 6.77
N PHE A 162 4.98 8.37 7.24
CA PHE A 162 6.16 8.43 6.37
C PHE A 162 6.69 7.03 6.07
N LEU A 163 6.71 6.15 7.07
CA LEU A 163 7.01 4.74 6.84
C LEU A 163 5.97 4.07 5.94
N GLN A 164 4.68 4.39 6.10
CA GLN A 164 3.62 3.93 5.19
C GLN A 164 3.88 4.38 3.74
N LEU A 165 4.29 5.64 3.54
CA LEU A 165 4.66 6.13 2.21
C LEU A 165 5.86 5.33 1.67
N GLY A 166 6.90 5.13 2.48
CA GLY A 166 8.07 4.32 2.11
C GLY A 166 7.70 2.90 1.68
N GLU A 167 6.83 2.22 2.43
CA GLU A 167 6.32 0.90 2.06
C GLU A 167 5.72 0.90 0.65
N VAL A 168 4.85 1.88 0.33
CA VAL A 168 4.21 2.00 -0.99
C VAL A 168 5.24 2.30 -2.08
N LEU A 169 6.17 3.23 -1.83
CA LEU A 169 7.20 3.62 -2.80
C LEU A 169 8.13 2.45 -3.14
N VAL A 170 8.55 1.66 -2.14
CA VAL A 170 9.39 0.48 -2.33
C VAL A 170 8.60 -0.62 -3.04
N ARG A 171 7.41 -0.96 -2.54
CA ARG A 171 6.56 -2.04 -3.10
C ARG A 171 6.30 -1.85 -4.59
N TYR A 172 6.12 -0.60 -5.02
CA TYR A 172 5.73 -0.26 -6.38
C TYR A 172 6.81 0.44 -7.22
N ARG A 173 8.05 0.51 -6.71
CA ARG A 173 9.23 1.15 -7.35
C ARG A 173 8.92 2.55 -7.87
N LEU A 174 8.38 3.40 -7.01
CA LEU A 174 7.81 4.71 -7.39
C LEU A 174 8.76 5.89 -7.18
N ALA A 175 9.93 5.69 -6.56
CA ALA A 175 10.84 6.78 -6.19
C ALA A 175 11.22 7.67 -7.39
N ASP A 176 11.51 7.07 -8.56
CA ASP A 176 11.90 7.80 -9.78
C ASP A 176 10.73 8.48 -10.50
N ARG A 177 9.51 8.20 -10.06
CA ARG A 177 8.27 8.77 -10.64
C ARG A 177 7.64 9.81 -9.71
N ALA A 178 8.22 10.04 -8.54
CA ALA A 178 7.69 11.01 -7.60
C ALA A 178 7.85 12.43 -8.16
N GLN A 179 6.75 13.17 -8.18
CA GLN A 179 6.71 14.57 -8.59
C GLN A 179 6.17 15.39 -7.42
N LEU A 180 7.09 15.98 -6.66
CA LEU A 180 6.73 16.71 -5.46
C LEU A 180 5.81 17.89 -5.79
N PHE A 181 4.73 18.01 -5.02
CA PHE A 181 3.77 19.10 -5.09
C PHE A 181 3.11 19.27 -6.47
N ALA A 182 2.98 18.20 -7.25
CA ALA A 182 2.21 18.21 -8.51
C ALA A 182 0.69 18.08 -8.30
N ARG A 183 0.25 17.60 -7.11
CA ARG A 183 -1.16 17.42 -6.77
C ARG A 183 -1.55 18.12 -5.47
N CYS A 184 -2.81 18.51 -5.43
CA CYS A 184 -3.43 19.14 -4.29
C CYS A 184 -3.49 18.15 -3.12
N SER A 185 -2.82 18.51 -2.02
CA SER A 185 -2.84 17.72 -0.79
C SER A 185 -4.25 17.54 -0.22
N ALA A 186 -5.20 18.41 -0.54
CA ALA A 186 -6.57 18.34 -0.02
C ALA A 186 -7.49 17.47 -0.88
N CYS A 187 -7.49 17.63 -2.21
CA CYS A 187 -8.49 17.03 -3.10
C CYS A 187 -7.90 16.19 -4.25
N ASN A 188 -6.58 15.97 -4.28
CA ASN A 188 -5.86 15.19 -5.31
C ASN A 188 -5.84 15.83 -6.73
N GLY A 189 -6.53 16.96 -6.97
CA GLY A 189 -6.50 17.66 -8.26
C GLY A 189 -5.12 18.21 -8.65
N CYS A 190 -4.85 18.35 -9.94
CA CYS A 190 -3.56 18.84 -10.43
C CYS A 190 -3.30 20.29 -10.00
N LEU A 191 -2.08 20.57 -9.57
CA LEU A 191 -1.61 21.93 -9.27
C LEU A 191 -1.04 22.55 -10.54
N VAL A 192 -1.53 23.73 -10.89
CA VAL A 192 -1.14 24.47 -12.09
C VAL A 192 -0.44 25.75 -11.65
N PRO A 193 0.76 26.07 -12.16
CA PRO A 193 1.42 27.35 -11.89
C PRO A 193 0.54 28.53 -12.28
N VAL A 194 0.57 29.59 -11.48
CA VAL A 194 -0.18 30.83 -11.75
C VAL A 194 0.71 32.04 -11.50
N ALA A 195 0.52 33.11 -12.28
CA ALA A 195 1.23 34.35 -12.05
C ALA A 195 0.71 35.03 -10.78
N ARG A 196 1.60 35.69 -10.04
CA ARG A 196 1.26 36.46 -8.84
C ARG A 196 0.15 37.49 -9.09
N ALA A 197 0.18 38.14 -10.27
CA ALA A 197 -0.79 39.16 -10.64
C ALA A 197 -2.23 38.61 -10.70
N ASP A 198 -2.40 37.35 -11.13
CA ASP A 198 -3.71 36.72 -11.31
C ASP A 198 -4.37 36.29 -9.99
N VAL A 199 -3.61 36.28 -8.89
CA VAL A 199 -4.07 35.80 -7.58
C VAL A 199 -3.69 36.76 -6.44
N ALA A 200 -3.35 38.01 -6.76
CA ALA A 200 -2.83 38.99 -5.81
C ALA A 200 -3.77 39.23 -4.62
N ASP A 201 -5.08 39.25 -4.87
CA ASP A 201 -6.16 39.41 -3.91
C ASP A 201 -6.30 38.21 -2.94
N ARG A 202 -5.81 37.04 -3.35
CA ARG A 202 -5.90 35.78 -2.59
C ARG A 202 -4.63 35.47 -1.79
N ILE A 203 -3.53 36.18 -2.04
CA ILE A 203 -2.27 35.99 -1.33
C ILE A 203 -2.36 36.67 0.05
N PRO A 204 -2.11 35.95 1.16
CA PRO A 204 -2.06 36.57 2.48
C PRO A 204 -1.04 37.72 2.52
N PRO A 205 -1.35 38.88 3.16
CA PRO A 205 -0.48 40.06 3.10
C PRO A 205 0.98 39.80 3.47
N ARG A 206 1.22 38.97 4.50
CA ARG A 206 2.57 38.58 4.97
C ARG A 206 3.32 37.63 4.03
N THR A 207 2.63 36.95 3.12
CA THR A 207 3.20 36.00 2.16
C THR A 207 3.63 36.68 0.87
N SER A 208 2.98 37.77 0.48
CA SER A 208 3.24 38.52 -0.76
C SER A 208 4.64 39.18 -0.81
N ALA A 209 5.34 39.29 0.31
CA ALA A 209 6.60 40.03 0.39
C ALA A 209 7.84 39.24 -0.08
N TRP A 210 7.77 37.91 -0.23
CA TRP A 210 8.99 37.08 -0.38
C TRP A 210 8.86 35.87 -1.32
N LEU A 211 7.74 35.70 -2.03
CA LEU A 211 7.52 34.54 -2.90
C LEU A 211 6.90 34.94 -4.23
N ASP A 212 7.41 34.37 -5.32
CA ASP A 212 6.92 34.62 -6.68
C ASP A 212 6.33 33.37 -7.36
N GLU A 213 6.49 32.20 -6.74
CA GLU A 213 5.96 30.93 -7.25
C GLU A 213 4.66 30.53 -6.55
N TYR A 214 3.57 30.54 -7.31
CA TYR A 214 2.25 30.16 -6.86
C TYR A 214 1.67 29.05 -7.75
N SER A 215 0.80 28.23 -7.17
CA SER A 215 0.03 27.24 -7.93
C SER A 215 -1.40 27.18 -7.43
N ILE A 216 -2.34 26.99 -8.36
CA ILE A 216 -3.76 26.79 -8.04
C ILE A 216 -4.16 25.35 -8.31
N CYS A 217 -5.01 24.78 -7.46
CA CYS A 217 -5.62 23.51 -7.75
C CYS A 217 -6.75 23.65 -8.79
N SER A 218 -6.65 22.90 -9.88
CA SER A 218 -7.70 22.80 -10.91
C SER A 218 -9.03 22.22 -10.43
N GLY A 219 -9.04 21.47 -9.31
CA GLY A 219 -10.24 20.84 -8.76
C GLY A 219 -10.97 21.70 -7.73
N CYS A 220 -10.28 22.15 -6.68
CA CYS A 220 -10.90 22.90 -5.58
C CYS A 220 -10.53 24.38 -5.56
N GLY A 221 -9.75 24.87 -6.53
CA GLY A 221 -9.33 26.27 -6.60
C GLY A 221 -8.35 26.71 -5.52
N LYS A 222 -7.91 25.82 -4.60
CA LYS A 222 -7.02 26.18 -3.50
C LYS A 222 -5.67 26.68 -4.02
N LEU A 223 -5.21 27.82 -3.47
CA LEU A 223 -3.91 28.42 -3.75
C LEU A 223 -2.81 27.78 -2.88
N TYR A 224 -1.65 27.53 -3.48
CA TYR A 224 -0.46 26.93 -2.90
C TYR A 224 0.77 27.78 -3.22
N TRP A 225 1.76 27.76 -2.32
CA TRP A 225 3.06 28.41 -2.46
C TRP A 225 4.09 27.71 -1.56
N LEU A 226 5.38 27.95 -1.77
CA LEU A 226 6.46 27.41 -0.93
C LEU A 226 6.58 28.12 0.42
N GLY A 227 5.56 27.97 1.27
CA GLY A 227 5.57 28.48 2.64
C GLY A 227 6.36 27.60 3.61
N THR A 228 6.40 28.02 4.88
CA THR A 228 7.11 27.32 5.97
C THR A 228 6.73 25.84 6.13
N HIS A 229 5.47 25.47 5.85
CA HIS A 229 5.06 24.07 5.86
C HIS A 229 5.73 23.25 4.75
N ALA A 230 5.78 23.79 3.53
CA ALA A 230 6.44 23.16 2.39
C ALA A 230 7.94 23.01 2.65
N LEU A 231 8.59 24.04 3.20
CA LEU A 231 10.02 24.03 3.56
C LEU A 231 10.36 22.99 4.63
N LYS A 232 9.44 22.65 5.53
CA LYS A 232 9.64 21.61 6.55
C LYS A 232 9.43 20.20 6.01
N ILE A 233 8.44 20.01 5.14
CA ILE A 233 8.06 18.67 4.67
C ILE A 233 8.88 18.22 3.46
N ARG A 234 9.26 19.13 2.56
CA ARG A 234 10.02 18.82 1.34
C ARG A 234 11.31 18.03 1.63
N PRO A 235 12.22 18.47 2.54
CA PRO A 235 13.45 17.72 2.78
C PRO A 235 13.21 16.32 3.35
N ARG A 236 12.11 16.13 4.10
CA ARG A 236 11.73 14.81 4.63
C ARG A 236 11.24 13.88 3.53
N LEU A 237 10.46 14.40 2.58
CA LEU A 237 9.98 13.65 1.43
C LEU A 237 11.13 13.30 0.49
N GLU A 238 12.00 14.25 0.17
CA GLU A 238 13.18 14.05 -0.68
C GLU A 238 14.08 12.96 -0.10
N ARG A 239 14.45 13.06 1.19
CA ARG A 239 15.23 12.02 1.87
C ARG A 239 14.57 10.64 1.81
N LEU A 240 13.27 10.55 2.10
CA LEU A 240 12.55 9.28 2.05
C LEU A 240 12.54 8.69 0.62
N ILE A 241 12.34 9.53 -0.40
CA ILE A 241 12.36 9.10 -1.80
C ILE A 241 13.75 8.57 -2.18
N ASP A 242 14.81 9.27 -1.78
CA ASP A 242 16.20 8.85 -2.04
C ASP A 242 16.55 7.54 -1.32
N ASP A 243 16.13 7.38 -0.07
CA ASP A 243 16.29 6.13 0.69
C ASP A 243 15.57 4.96 0.01
N CYS A 244 14.33 5.19 -0.46
CA CYS A 244 13.57 4.18 -1.20
C CYS A 244 14.23 3.82 -2.54
N ARG A 245 14.80 4.82 -3.25
CA ARG A 245 15.52 4.60 -4.53
C ARG A 245 16.71 3.68 -4.33
N ARG A 246 17.54 3.98 -3.32
CA ARG A 246 18.73 3.16 -2.96
C ARG A 246 18.34 1.74 -2.57
N GLN A 247 17.32 1.60 -1.71
CA GLN A 247 16.81 0.29 -1.28
C GLN A 247 16.36 -0.58 -2.47
N VAL A 248 15.67 0.02 -3.44
CA VAL A 248 15.12 -0.69 -4.61
C VAL A 248 16.21 -1.06 -5.63
N ASN A 249 17.31 -0.31 -5.68
CA ASN A 249 18.45 -0.58 -6.56
C ASN A 249 19.51 -1.50 -5.93
N GLY A 250 19.35 -1.86 -4.66
CA GLY A 250 20.32 -2.70 -3.94
C GLY A 250 21.58 -1.96 -3.49
N GLU A 251 21.56 -0.63 -3.53
CA GLU A 251 22.60 0.25 -3.02
C GLU A 251 22.38 0.41 -1.51
N ARG A 252 23.21 -0.24 -0.71
CA ARG A 252 23.21 -0.09 0.76
C ARG A 252 24.06 1.10 1.18
#